data_AF-A0A2D7ISB0-F1
#
_entry.id   AF-A0A2D7ISB0-F1
#
_cell.length_a   1.000
_cell.length_b   1.000
_cell.length_c   1.000
_cell.angle_alpha   90.00
_cell.angle_beta   90.00
_cell.angle_gamma   90.00
#
_symmetry.space_group_name_H-M   'P 1'
#
loop_
_entity.id
_entity.type
_entity.pdbx_description
1 polymer ?
#
loop_
_entity_poly.entity_id
_entity_poly.type
_entity_poly.pdbx_seq_one_letter_code
_entity_poly.pdbx_strand_id
1 'polypeptide(L)'
;MIKKLNIMFCFIFIVGGLLQFNDPDSIIWITIYFFAFLFSLLFHLKINKWYLSGSFALSLSLFSILLILKEPLNIEWFSLFGTFQMKDQHIEVGRELGGLFIITIWMYYLTGISIKKIENESS
;
A
#
# COMPACT_ATOMS: atom_id res chain seq x y z
N MET A 1 16.07 -8.17 10.99
CA MET A 1 14.75 -7.62 11.34
C MET A 1 13.93 -7.24 10.11
N ILE A 2 14.44 -6.35 9.24
CA ILE A 2 13.75 -5.85 8.03
C ILE A 2 13.21 -6.96 7.12
N LYS A 3 14.00 -8.01 6.83
CA LYS A 3 13.53 -9.13 5.97
C LYS A 3 12.29 -9.85 6.51
N LYS A 4 12.20 -10.02 7.83
CA LYS A 4 11.05 -10.67 8.49
C LYS A 4 9.82 -9.78 8.40
N LEU A 5 9.97 -8.47 8.66
CA LEU A 5 8.91 -7.49 8.47
C LEU A 5 8.43 -7.44 7.02
N ASN A 6 9.35 -7.46 6.05
CA ASN A 6 8.98 -7.47 4.64
C ASN A 6 8.15 -8.69 4.23
N ILE A 7 8.51 -9.88 4.73
CA ILE A 7 7.69 -11.09 4.50
C ILE A 7 6.29 -10.91 5.11
N MET A 8 6.21 -10.38 6.34
CA MET A 8 4.91 -10.08 6.97
C MET A 8 4.09 -9.10 6.11
N PHE A 9 4.70 -8.04 5.58
CA PHE A 9 4.02 -7.11 4.67
C PHE A 9 3.60 -7.76 3.35
N CYS A 10 4.39 -8.68 2.78
CA CYS A 10 3.96 -9.48 1.63
C CYS A 10 2.66 -10.23 1.94
N PHE A 11 2.57 -10.88 3.10
CA PHE A 11 1.33 -11.56 3.53
C PHE A 11 0.18 -10.58 3.72
N ILE A 12 0.42 -9.44 4.38
CA ILE A 12 -0.59 -8.39 4.56
C ILE A 12 -1.12 -7.91 3.21
N PHE A 13 -0.26 -7.71 2.20
CA PHE A 13 -0.72 -7.25 0.88
C PHE A 13 -1.51 -8.31 0.11
N ILE A 14 -1.14 -9.59 0.24
CA ILE A 14 -1.95 -10.68 -0.33
C ILE A 14 -3.33 -10.70 0.33
N VAL A 15 -3.39 -10.70 1.65
CA VAL A 15 -4.66 -10.70 2.40
C VAL A 15 -5.47 -9.45 2.08
N GLY A 16 -4.84 -8.28 2.04
CA GLY A 16 -5.47 -7.02 1.68
C GLY A 16 -6.10 -7.07 0.28
N GLY A 17 -5.36 -7.56 -0.72
CA GLY A 17 -5.89 -7.75 -2.08
C GLY A 17 -7.02 -8.78 -2.14
N LEU A 18 -6.95 -9.87 -1.37
CA LEU A 18 -8.05 -10.85 -1.30
C LEU A 18 -9.32 -10.26 -0.68
N LEU A 19 -9.20 -9.38 0.31
CA LEU A 19 -10.36 -8.72 0.93
C LEU A 19 -11.09 -7.79 -0.04
N GLN A 20 -10.40 -7.25 -1.05
CA GLN A 20 -10.99 -6.36 -2.05
C GLN A 20 -12.00 -7.07 -2.95
N PHE A 21 -11.97 -8.40 -3.09
CA PHE A 21 -12.99 -9.12 -3.89
C PHE A 21 -14.42 -8.95 -3.36
N ASN A 22 -14.58 -8.46 -2.13
CA ASN A 22 -15.89 -8.14 -1.57
C ASN A 22 -16.41 -6.76 -2.00
N ASP A 23 -15.56 -5.93 -2.61
CA ASP A 23 -15.87 -4.54 -2.96
C ASP A 23 -16.31 -4.41 -4.44
N PRO A 24 -17.27 -3.52 -4.78
CA PRO A 24 -17.78 -3.35 -6.14
C PRO A 24 -16.69 -2.85 -7.11
N ASP A 25 -15.76 -1.98 -6.66
CA ASP A 25 -14.66 -1.42 -7.47
C ASP A 25 -13.30 -2.12 -7.23
N SER A 26 -13.35 -3.44 -7.01
CA SER A 26 -12.21 -4.26 -6.55
C SER A 26 -10.96 -4.27 -7.44
N ILE A 27 -11.09 -4.14 -8.76
CA ILE A 27 -9.98 -4.41 -9.72
C ILE A 27 -8.78 -3.48 -9.51
N ILE A 28 -9.04 -2.18 -9.33
CA ILE A 28 -7.97 -1.18 -9.16
C ILE A 28 -7.22 -1.46 -7.85
N TRP A 29 -7.95 -1.74 -6.77
CA TRP A 29 -7.37 -2.01 -5.46
C TRP A 29 -6.59 -3.31 -5.42
N ILE A 30 -7.13 -4.40 -5.98
CA ILE A 30 -6.42 -5.68 -6.14
C ILE A 30 -5.10 -5.45 -6.88
N THR A 31 -5.13 -4.64 -7.94
CA THR A 31 -3.93 -4.33 -8.73
C THR A 31 -2.89 -3.58 -7.89
N ILE A 32 -3.29 -2.58 -7.11
CA ILE A 32 -2.39 -1.83 -6.21
C ILE A 32 -1.75 -2.77 -5.18
N TYR A 33 -2.55 -3.62 -4.53
CA TYR A 33 -2.05 -4.61 -3.56
C TYR A 33 -1.10 -5.62 -4.21
N PHE A 34 -1.39 -6.06 -5.43
CA PHE A 34 -0.53 -6.98 -6.17
C PHE A 34 0.84 -6.37 -6.49
N PHE A 35 0.89 -5.11 -6.95
CA PHE A 35 2.16 -4.41 -7.17
C PHE A 35 2.93 -4.17 -5.87
N ALA A 36 2.25 -3.83 -4.78
CA ALA A 36 2.87 -3.71 -3.47
C ALA A 36 3.53 -5.02 -3.01
N PHE A 37 2.84 -6.16 -3.20
CA PHE A 37 3.39 -7.49 -2.99
C PHE A 37 4.60 -7.75 -3.88
N LEU A 38 4.50 -7.47 -5.19
CA LEU A 38 5.55 -7.73 -6.16
C LEU A 38 6.84 -6.94 -5.83
N PHE A 39 6.73 -5.64 -5.53
CA PHE A 39 7.90 -4.84 -5.16
C PHE A 39 8.51 -5.26 -3.82
N SER A 40 7.68 -5.66 -2.86
CA SER A 40 8.15 -6.24 -1.60
C SER A 40 8.89 -7.57 -1.84
N LEU A 41 8.39 -8.41 -2.74
CA LEU A 41 9.04 -9.67 -3.12
C LEU A 41 10.38 -9.41 -3.84
N LEU A 42 10.42 -8.48 -4.79
CA LEU A 42 11.65 -8.08 -5.48
C LEU A 42 12.70 -7.54 -4.50
N PHE A 43 12.26 -6.81 -3.46
CA PHE A 43 13.16 -6.34 -2.42
C PHE A 43 13.74 -7.51 -1.62
N HIS A 44 12.91 -8.52 -1.31
CA HIS A 44 13.36 -9.73 -0.64
C HIS A 44 14.39 -10.52 -1.47
N LEU A 45 14.18 -10.62 -2.78
CA LEU A 45 15.08 -11.26 -3.73
C LEU A 45 16.36 -10.45 -4.01
N LYS A 46 16.48 -9.23 -3.44
CA LYS A 46 17.59 -8.28 -3.68
C LYS A 46 17.70 -7.82 -5.14
N ILE A 47 16.61 -7.90 -5.91
CA ILE A 47 16.54 -7.46 -7.32
C ILE A 47 15.88 -6.08 -7.41
N ASN A 48 15.19 -5.65 -6.36
CA ASN A 48 14.52 -4.35 -6.35
C ASN A 48 15.52 -3.20 -6.49
N LYS A 49 15.19 -2.29 -7.39
CA LYS A 49 15.88 -1.01 -7.53
C LYS A 49 15.05 0.04 -6.80
N TRP A 50 15.72 0.92 -6.07
CA TRP A 50 15.05 1.92 -5.21
C TRP A 50 13.98 2.73 -5.97
N TYR A 51 14.21 3.02 -7.25
CA TYR A 51 13.28 3.81 -8.05
C TYR A 51 11.97 3.08 -8.37
N LEU A 52 11.92 1.73 -8.33
CA LEU A 52 10.67 0.99 -8.55
C LEU A 52 9.70 1.18 -7.39
N SER A 53 10.16 0.92 -6.17
CA SER A 53 9.36 1.18 -4.96
C SER A 53 9.12 2.68 -4.74
N GLY A 54 10.10 3.52 -5.11
CA GLY A 54 10.01 4.97 -4.94
C GLY A 54 9.03 5.64 -5.89
N SER A 55 9.06 5.29 -7.19
CA SER A 55 8.10 5.82 -8.16
C SER A 55 6.69 5.33 -7.86
N PHE A 56 6.54 4.07 -7.45
CA PHE A 56 5.26 3.52 -7.05
C PHE A 56 4.69 4.24 -5.82
N ALA A 57 5.48 4.45 -4.77
CA ALA A 57 5.06 5.21 -3.58
C ALA A 57 4.62 6.63 -3.94
N LEU A 58 5.35 7.30 -4.85
CA LEU A 58 5.01 8.64 -5.32
C LEU A 58 3.69 8.66 -6.10
N SER A 59 3.49 7.71 -7.01
CA SER A 59 2.23 7.58 -7.76
C SER A 59 1.04 7.34 -6.84
N LEU A 60 1.18 6.48 -5.83
CA LEU A 60 0.12 6.23 -4.84
C LEU A 60 -0.17 7.44 -3.97
N SER A 61 0.85 8.22 -3.62
CA SER A 61 0.68 9.48 -2.86
C SER A 61 -0.14 10.49 -3.66
N LEU A 62 0.18 10.68 -4.95
CA LEU A 62 -0.56 11.55 -5.85
C LEU A 62 -2.00 11.06 -6.04
N PHE A 63 -2.19 9.75 -6.22
CA PHE A 63 -3.51 9.14 -6.34
C PHE A 63 -4.35 9.35 -5.07
N SER A 64 -3.76 9.20 -3.89
CA SER A 64 -4.43 9.43 -2.60
C SER A 64 -4.90 10.88 -2.46
N ILE A 65 -4.08 11.85 -2.87
CA ILE A 65 -4.45 13.28 -2.86
C ILE A 65 -5.65 13.51 -3.80
N LEU A 66 -5.61 12.98 -5.02
CA LEU A 66 -6.72 13.11 -5.97
C LEU A 66 -8.02 12.52 -5.42
N LEU A 67 -7.94 11.38 -4.73
CA LEU A 67 -9.10 10.71 -4.15
C LEU A 67 -9.71 11.54 -3.01
N ILE A 68 -8.88 12.09 -2.12
CA ILE A 68 -9.31 13.00 -1.04
C ILE A 68 -9.96 14.29 -1.60
N LEU A 69 -9.42 14.83 -2.70
CA LEU A 69 -9.97 16.02 -3.35
C LEU A 69 -11.32 15.75 -4.04
N LYS A 70 -11.48 14.55 -4.61
CA LYS A 70 -12.72 14.13 -5.26
C LYS A 70 -13.84 13.91 -4.25
N GLU A 71 -13.52 13.28 -3.12
CA GLU A 71 -14.46 12.97 -2.05
C GLU A 71 -13.90 13.48 -0.71
N PRO A 72 -14.23 14.72 -0.31
CA PRO A 72 -13.76 15.26 0.95
C PRO A 72 -14.33 14.42 2.11
N LEU A 73 -13.41 13.88 2.90
CA LEU A 73 -13.69 12.84 3.87
C LEU A 73 -14.24 13.41 5.18
N ASN A 74 -15.52 13.16 5.46
CA ASN A 74 -16.04 13.13 6.83
C ASN A 74 -15.95 11.70 7.38
N ILE A 75 -14.73 11.13 7.43
CA ILE A 75 -14.53 9.77 7.95
C ILE A 75 -14.45 9.81 9.48
N GLU A 76 -15.37 9.10 10.14
CA GLU A 76 -15.17 8.65 11.52
C GLU A 76 -14.32 7.38 11.54
N TRP A 77 -13.03 7.50 11.87
CA TRP A 77 -12.07 6.38 11.79
C TRP A 77 -12.44 5.13 12.61
N PHE A 78 -13.25 5.29 13.66
CA PHE A 78 -13.71 4.18 14.51
C PHE A 78 -14.86 3.37 13.90
N SER A 79 -15.68 3.95 13.02
CA SER A 79 -16.78 3.23 12.37
C SER A 79 -16.31 2.33 11.21
N LEU A 80 -15.08 2.53 10.73
CA LEU A 80 -14.45 1.70 9.69
C LEU A 80 -14.30 0.22 10.05
N PHE A 81 -14.31 -0.11 11.35
CA PHE A 81 -14.14 -1.47 11.86
C PHE A 81 -15.47 -2.11 12.32
N GLY A 82 -16.58 -1.36 12.32
CA GLY A 82 -17.84 -1.77 12.93
C GLY A 82 -18.77 -2.59 12.03
N THR A 83 -18.63 -2.51 10.71
CA THR A 83 -19.51 -3.18 9.75
C THR A 83 -18.71 -3.99 8.73
N PHE A 84 -18.85 -5.32 8.80
CA PHE A 84 -18.24 -6.24 7.84
C PHE A 84 -18.99 -6.26 6.48
N GLN A 85 -20.20 -5.69 6.44
CA GLN A 85 -21.01 -5.55 5.23
C GLN A 85 -21.00 -4.11 4.74
N MET A 86 -20.76 -3.96 3.43
CA MET A 86 -20.82 -2.69 2.71
C MET A 86 -22.25 -2.18 2.67
N LYS A 87 -22.58 -1.24 3.55
CA LYS A 87 -23.81 -0.45 3.44
C LYS A 87 -23.53 1.05 3.33
N ASP A 88 -22.29 1.48 3.58
CA ASP A 88 -21.91 2.89 3.67
C ASP A 88 -20.68 3.19 2.80
N GLN A 89 -20.86 4.06 1.80
CA GLN A 89 -19.82 4.48 0.85
C GLN A 89 -18.64 5.17 1.55
N HIS A 90 -18.89 5.91 2.63
CA HIS A 90 -17.83 6.55 3.41
C HIS A 90 -16.91 5.55 4.12
N ILE A 91 -17.44 4.40 4.51
CA ILE A 91 -16.65 3.34 5.18
C ILE A 91 -15.75 2.61 4.17
N GLU A 92 -16.25 2.41 2.95
CA GLU A 92 -15.48 1.85 1.84
C GLU A 92 -14.29 2.74 1.48
N VAL A 93 -14.52 4.02 1.20
CA VAL A 93 -13.46 4.98 0.86
C VAL A 93 -12.43 5.11 2.00
N GLY A 94 -12.88 5.05 3.27
CA GLY A 94 -11.97 5.06 4.41
C GLY A 94 -11.08 3.82 4.49
N ARG A 95 -11.61 2.62 4.20
CA ARG A 95 -10.83 1.37 4.14
C ARG A 95 -9.81 1.41 3.00
N GLU A 96 -10.23 1.88 1.84
CA GLU A 96 -9.42 2.05 0.64
C GLU A 96 -8.21 2.97 0.88
N LEU A 97 -8.46 4.15 1.46
CA LEU A 97 -7.42 5.11 1.83
C LEU A 97 -6.49 4.59 2.92
N GLY A 98 -7.03 3.87 3.92
CA GLY A 98 -6.23 3.21 4.94
C GLY A 98 -5.25 2.19 4.32
N GLY A 99 -5.73 1.40 3.37
CA GLY A 99 -4.91 0.46 2.60
C GLY A 99 -3.80 1.16 1.81
N LEU A 100 -4.15 2.21 1.06
CA LEU A 100 -3.20 3.05 0.31
C LEU A 100 -2.11 3.62 1.21
N PHE A 101 -2.48 4.13 2.38
CA PHE A 101 -1.55 4.72 3.33
C PHE A 101 -0.52 3.70 3.83
N ILE A 102 -0.98 2.50 4.21
CA ILE A 102 -0.11 1.40 4.65
C ILE A 102 0.88 1.01 3.54
N ILE A 103 0.38 0.83 2.31
CA ILE A 103 1.21 0.47 1.16
C ILE A 103 2.26 1.56 0.90
N THR A 104 1.82 2.83 0.85
CA THR A 104 2.67 3.98 0.54
C THR A 104 3.81 4.12 1.54
N ILE A 105 3.51 4.05 2.84
CA ILE A 105 4.53 4.11 3.90
C ILE A 105 5.54 2.99 3.74
N TRP A 106 5.07 1.75 3.52
CA TRP A 106 5.97 0.62 3.40
C TRP A 106 6.88 0.73 2.16
N MET A 107 6.34 1.19 1.02
CA MET A 107 7.11 1.41 -0.19
C MET A 107 8.18 2.51 -0.03
N TYR A 108 7.87 3.61 0.66
CA TYR A 108 8.88 4.62 0.99
C TYR A 108 9.96 4.07 1.93
N TYR A 109 9.58 3.25 2.91
CA TYR A 109 10.52 2.61 3.82
C TYR A 109 11.51 1.70 3.06
N LEU A 110 11.01 0.84 2.16
CA LEU A 110 11.86 -0.01 1.32
C LEU A 110 12.77 0.81 0.40
N THR A 111 12.27 1.92 -0.12
CA THR A 111 13.05 2.84 -0.97
C THR A 111 14.22 3.43 -0.18
N GLY A 112 13.98 3.95 1.02
CA GLY A 112 15.04 4.51 1.87
C GLY A 112 16.12 3.50 2.25
N ILE A 113 15.73 2.25 2.53
CA ILE A 113 16.70 1.17 2.78
C ILE A 113 17.53 0.86 1.53
N SER A 114 16.89 0.84 0.36
CA SER A 114 17.55 0.52 -0.90
C SER A 114 18.57 1.59 -1.29
N ILE A 115 18.27 2.87 -1.04
CA ILE A 115 19.19 4.00 -1.27
C ILE A 115 20.42 3.88 -0.35
N LYS A 116 20.21 3.72 0.97
CA LYS A 116 21.30 3.58 1.94
C LYS A 116 22.23 2.40 1.61
N LYS A 117 21.70 1.31 1.06
CA LYS A 117 22.50 0.17 0.64
C LYS A 117 23.48 0.54 -0.48
N ILE A 118 23.03 1.34 -1.45
CA ILE A 118 23.85 1.79 -2.58
C ILE A 118 24.95 2.74 -2.11
N GLU A 119 24.63 3.70 -1.24
CA GLU A 119 25.61 4.65 -0.69
C GLU A 119 26.78 3.93 0.04
N ASN A 120 26.45 2.91 0.84
CA ASN A 120 27.45 2.10 1.54
C ASN A 120 28.30 1.20 0.63
N GLU A 121 27.80 0.82 -0.56
CA GLU A 121 28.57 0.04 -1.54
C GLU A 121 29.48 0.92 -2.40
N SER A 122 29.26 2.24 -2.40
CA SER A 122 30.04 3.23 -3.15
C SER A 122 31.12 3.98 -2.34
N SER A 123 31.18 3.74 -1.02
CA SER A 123 32.17 4.32 -0.09
C SER A 123 33.29 3.34 0.22
#